data_AF-A0A370W1E1-F1
#
_entry.id   AF-A0A370W1E1-F1
#
_cell.length_a   1.000
_cell.length_b   1.000
_cell.length_c   1.000
_cell.angle_alpha   90.00
_cell.angle_beta   90.00
_cell.angle_gamma   90.00
#
_symmetry.space_group_name_H-M   'P 1'
#
loop_
_entity.id
_entity.type
_entity.pdbx_description
1 polymer ?
#
loop_
_entity_poly.entity_id
_entity_poly.type
_entity_poly.pdbx_seq_one_letter_code
_entity_poly.pdbx_strand_id
1 'polypeptide(L)'
;MTIPSAFTASLSPAERAAYGRNARKRAPRSGQARYQAEGREDPIEVIERQSATRVRELVPIRYARMLESPFRFYRGAAAIMAMDLGRHPHSGLTVQLCGDAHLLNFRLLASPERHLVFDINDFDETLAGPFEWDVKRLAASFVIAARANGFGAPEQDEAVRACVRGYRTRMREFAGMRTLDIWYAQDDADRMRALLASAMSKQTRRRTAEATAKARTRTHMQAYAKLTRRTAAGRVIASDPPLITPLRDLPSGASTDRQEKELQAVVEGYTKTLSSERRHLLRRYRVVDIARKVVGVGSVGTRCWIILMLGRDDDDPLLLQAKEAQESVLAVHTGGERFDNQGRRVVTGQRLIQTTSDIFLGWTHVVSGLDGHGRDFYVRQLRDWKGIARPELWDPATLCLFGQVCGASLARAHARSGDPVALAAYLGGGDRFDHALTEFAHAYADQNERDFEALGTAVAAGRVEARDL
;
A
#
# COMPACT_ATOMS: atom_id res chain seq x y z
N MET A 1 -17.33 2.53 4.81
CA MET A 1 -17.15 1.38 3.91
C MET A 1 -17.98 1.64 2.67
N THR A 2 -17.52 1.31 1.47
CA THR A 2 -18.46 1.13 0.36
C THR A 2 -19.39 -0.01 0.74
N ILE A 3 -20.47 0.29 1.47
CA ILE A 3 -21.62 -0.60 1.51
C ILE A 3 -21.97 -0.73 0.03
N PRO A 4 -21.97 -1.94 -0.56
CA PRO A 4 -22.60 -2.11 -1.87
C PRO A 4 -23.95 -1.47 -1.69
N SER A 5 -24.23 -0.36 -2.40
CA SER A 5 -25.46 0.38 -2.19
C SER A 5 -26.57 -0.67 -2.08
N ALA A 6 -27.36 -0.68 -1.01
CA ALA A 6 -28.37 -1.73 -0.82
C ALA A 6 -29.24 -1.94 -2.08
N PHE A 7 -29.26 -0.90 -2.93
CA PHE A 7 -29.62 -0.92 -4.34
C PHE A 7 -28.95 -2.02 -5.20
N THR A 8 -27.63 -2.11 -5.34
CA THR A 8 -26.99 -3.07 -6.28
C THR A 8 -27.15 -4.54 -5.87
N ALA A 9 -27.25 -4.84 -4.57
CA ALA A 9 -27.50 -6.20 -4.10
C ALA A 9 -28.94 -6.68 -4.40
N SER A 10 -29.90 -5.75 -4.49
CA SER A 10 -31.29 -6.05 -4.86
C SER A 10 -31.54 -6.09 -6.37
N LEU A 11 -30.62 -5.57 -7.18
CA LEU A 11 -30.67 -5.65 -8.64
C LEU A 11 -30.34 -7.06 -9.15
N SER A 12 -31.05 -7.49 -10.19
CA SER A 12 -30.70 -8.68 -10.96
C SER A 12 -29.32 -8.53 -11.64
N PRO A 13 -28.63 -9.63 -11.98
CA PRO A 13 -27.38 -9.56 -12.74
C PRO A 13 -27.50 -8.77 -14.06
N ALA A 14 -28.66 -8.83 -14.72
CA ALA A 14 -28.91 -8.10 -15.97
C ALA A 14 -28.94 -6.57 -15.74
N GLU A 15 -29.58 -6.12 -14.67
CA GLU A 15 -29.65 -4.70 -14.28
C GLU A 15 -28.30 -4.17 -13.83
N ARG A 16 -27.55 -4.94 -13.03
CA ARG A 16 -26.16 -4.61 -12.63
C ARG A 16 -25.26 -4.47 -13.86
N ALA A 17 -25.39 -5.37 -14.83
CA ALA A 17 -24.65 -5.29 -16.09
C ALA A 17 -25.09 -4.08 -16.93
N ALA A 18 -26.38 -3.74 -16.95
CA ALA A 18 -26.89 -2.54 -17.61
C ALA A 18 -26.36 -1.26 -16.96
N TYR A 19 -26.31 -1.21 -15.63
CA TYR A 19 -25.70 -0.12 -14.87
C TYR A 19 -24.23 0.08 -15.24
N GLY A 20 -23.44 -1.01 -15.27
CA GLY A 20 -22.05 -1.00 -15.74
C GLY A 20 -21.87 -0.52 -17.18
N ARG A 21 -22.72 -0.97 -18.10
CA ARG A 21 -22.71 -0.47 -19.49
C ARG A 21 -23.06 1.01 -19.58
N ASN A 22 -24.06 1.46 -18.82
CA ASN A 22 -24.48 2.87 -18.78
C ASN A 22 -23.41 3.80 -18.21
N ALA A 23 -22.54 3.30 -17.33
CA ALA A 23 -21.40 4.07 -16.81
C ALA A 23 -20.43 4.55 -17.91
N ARG A 24 -20.42 3.91 -19.09
CA ARG A 24 -19.66 4.36 -20.27
C ARG A 24 -20.14 5.70 -20.84
N LYS A 25 -21.38 6.11 -20.56
CA LYS A 25 -21.89 7.44 -20.96
C LYS A 25 -21.23 8.55 -20.13
N ARG A 26 -20.91 8.28 -18.87
CA ARG A 26 -20.21 9.21 -17.97
C ARG A 26 -18.71 9.24 -18.24
N ALA A 27 -18.11 8.05 -18.37
CA ALA A 27 -16.69 7.91 -18.70
C ALA A 27 -16.49 6.79 -19.73
N PRO A 28 -16.42 7.10 -21.04
CA PRO A 28 -16.16 6.12 -22.08
C PRO A 28 -14.81 5.43 -21.86
N ARG A 29 -14.71 4.14 -22.21
CA ARG A 29 -13.45 3.38 -22.07
C ARG A 29 -12.27 4.03 -22.78
N SER A 30 -12.47 4.51 -24.01
CA SER A 30 -11.45 5.26 -24.76
C SER A 30 -11.14 6.63 -24.14
N GLY A 31 -12.11 7.24 -23.45
CA GLY A 31 -11.92 8.49 -22.73
C GLY A 31 -10.96 8.35 -21.54
N GLN A 32 -10.72 7.13 -21.05
CA GLN A 32 -9.78 6.88 -19.95
C GLN A 32 -8.32 7.17 -20.31
N ALA A 33 -8.00 7.24 -21.62
CA ALA A 33 -6.69 7.61 -22.14
C ALA A 33 -6.31 9.07 -21.88
N ARG A 34 -7.31 9.94 -21.80
CA ARG A 34 -7.09 11.38 -21.71
C ARG A 34 -6.54 11.74 -20.34
N TYR A 35 -5.34 12.30 -20.34
CA TYR A 35 -4.75 13.00 -19.21
C TYR A 35 -4.43 14.44 -19.64
N GLN A 36 -4.83 15.41 -18.83
CA GLN A 36 -4.62 16.84 -19.10
C GLN A 36 -4.21 17.51 -17.78
N ALA A 37 -3.08 18.22 -17.80
CA ALA A 37 -2.52 18.88 -16.61
C ALA A 37 -3.03 20.33 -16.43
N GLU A 38 -4.06 20.75 -17.16
CA GLU A 38 -4.54 22.14 -17.13
C GLU A 38 -5.13 22.51 -15.76
N GLY A 39 -4.76 23.69 -15.27
CA GLY A 39 -5.24 24.25 -13.99
C GLY A 39 -4.73 23.54 -12.74
N ARG A 40 -3.85 22.55 -12.88
CA ARG A 40 -3.28 21.73 -11.80
C ARG A 40 -2.57 22.60 -10.75
N GLU A 41 -2.73 22.27 -9.47
CA GLU A 41 -1.95 22.93 -8.41
C GLU A 41 -0.47 22.55 -8.53
N ASP A 42 0.40 23.39 -7.95
CA ASP A 42 1.82 23.11 -7.88
C ASP A 42 2.07 21.80 -7.09
N PRO A 43 2.70 20.77 -7.70
CA PRO A 43 2.98 19.52 -7.02
C PRO A 43 3.84 19.70 -5.76
N ILE A 44 4.67 20.75 -5.71
CA ILE A 44 5.51 21.04 -4.54
C ILE A 44 4.67 21.56 -3.39
N GLU A 45 3.69 22.44 -3.64
CA GLU A 45 2.74 22.89 -2.61
C GLU A 45 1.95 21.71 -2.02
N VAL A 46 1.54 20.75 -2.86
CA VAL A 46 0.84 19.53 -2.41
C VAL A 46 1.72 18.72 -1.45
N ILE A 47 2.99 18.50 -1.81
CA ILE A 47 3.95 17.75 -0.99
C ILE A 47 4.29 18.49 0.31
N GLU A 48 4.43 19.82 0.27
CA GLU A 48 4.65 20.69 1.44
C GLU A 48 3.48 20.62 2.42
N ARG A 49 2.24 20.70 1.92
CA ARG A 49 1.02 20.54 2.73
C ARG A 49 0.99 19.19 3.45
N GLN A 50 1.38 18.12 2.76
CA GLN A 50 1.52 16.79 3.36
C GLN A 50 2.68 16.70 4.36
N SER A 51 3.74 17.49 4.20
CA SER A 51 4.89 17.50 5.11
C SER A 51 4.63 18.29 6.39
N ALA A 52 3.69 19.24 6.38
CA ALA A 52 3.39 20.10 7.52
C ALA A 52 2.97 19.35 8.80
N THR A 53 2.37 18.16 8.66
CA THR A 53 1.92 17.33 9.80
C THR A 53 2.94 16.29 10.25
N ARG A 54 4.08 16.19 9.55
CA ARG A 54 5.11 15.17 9.78
C ARG A 54 6.10 15.60 10.86
N VAL A 55 6.84 14.63 11.36
CA VAL A 55 8.00 14.83 12.22
C VAL A 55 9.05 15.66 11.45
N ARG A 56 9.25 16.90 11.89
CA ARG A 56 9.99 17.94 11.16
C ARG A 56 11.41 17.50 10.79
N GLU A 57 12.14 16.87 11.69
CA GLU A 57 13.53 16.45 11.45
C GLU A 57 13.66 15.32 10.42
N LEU A 58 12.55 14.65 10.06
CA LEU A 58 12.52 13.58 9.07
C LEU A 58 12.04 14.05 7.68
N VAL A 59 11.52 15.28 7.56
CA VAL A 59 11.05 15.83 6.27
C VAL A 59 12.19 15.90 5.24
N PRO A 60 13.41 16.34 5.57
CA PRO A 60 14.49 16.34 4.58
C PRO A 60 14.87 14.95 4.05
N ILE A 61 14.77 13.92 4.90
CA ILE A 61 15.00 12.53 4.51
C ILE A 61 13.89 12.04 3.56
N ARG A 62 12.65 12.51 3.75
CA ARG A 62 11.54 12.21 2.83
C ARG A 62 11.87 12.70 1.42
N TYR A 63 12.30 13.96 1.30
CA TYR A 63 12.60 14.57 0.01
C TYR A 63 13.82 13.95 -0.65
N ALA A 64 14.89 13.65 0.11
CA ALA A 64 16.05 12.91 -0.41
C ALA A 64 15.63 11.54 -0.98
N ARG A 65 14.82 10.77 -0.23
CA ARG A 65 14.32 9.47 -0.72
C ARG A 65 13.41 9.58 -1.93
N MET A 66 12.64 10.67 -2.06
CA MET A 66 11.83 10.94 -3.25
C MET A 66 12.70 11.31 -4.45
N LEU A 67 13.82 11.99 -4.24
CA LEU A 67 14.77 12.41 -5.28
C LEU A 67 15.66 11.27 -5.80
N GLU A 68 15.69 10.10 -5.15
CA GLU A 68 16.45 8.93 -5.62
C GLU A 68 16.09 8.47 -7.04
N SER A 69 14.83 8.62 -7.47
CA SER A 69 14.38 8.30 -8.84
C SER A 69 12.93 8.74 -9.09
N PRO A 70 12.49 8.88 -10.36
CA PRO A 70 11.08 9.13 -10.70
C PRO A 70 10.12 8.10 -10.08
N PHE A 71 10.53 6.84 -9.97
CA PHE A 71 9.72 5.79 -9.36
C PHE A 71 9.58 5.96 -7.83
N ARG A 72 10.64 6.40 -7.15
CA ARG A 72 10.59 6.71 -5.71
C ARG A 72 9.73 7.94 -5.44
N PHE A 73 9.85 8.98 -6.28
CA PHE A 73 8.97 10.13 -6.24
C PHE A 73 7.51 9.73 -6.39
N TYR A 74 7.19 8.91 -7.40
CA TYR A 74 5.82 8.44 -7.64
C TYR A 74 5.19 7.77 -6.41
N ARG A 75 5.97 6.97 -5.68
CA ARG A 75 5.56 6.34 -4.40
C ARG A 75 5.42 7.31 -3.23
N GLY A 76 6.11 8.44 -3.26
CA GLY A 76 6.00 9.50 -2.26
C GLY A 76 4.91 10.54 -2.55
N ALA A 77 4.33 10.48 -3.76
CA ALA A 77 3.48 11.51 -4.36
C ALA A 77 2.02 11.03 -4.62
N ALA A 78 1.49 10.13 -3.78
CA ALA A 78 0.11 9.64 -3.95
C ALA A 78 -0.93 10.76 -3.98
N ALA A 79 -0.75 11.82 -3.17
CA ALA A 79 -1.63 12.98 -3.16
C ALA A 79 -1.68 13.74 -4.49
N ILE A 80 -0.56 13.81 -5.21
CA ILE A 80 -0.50 14.54 -6.48
C ILE A 80 -1.41 13.86 -7.51
N MET A 81 -1.35 12.53 -7.63
CA MET A 81 -2.23 11.80 -8.55
C MET A 81 -3.68 11.79 -8.10
N ALA A 82 -3.93 11.73 -6.78
CA ALA A 82 -5.29 11.84 -6.26
C ALA A 82 -5.93 13.19 -6.64
N MET A 83 -5.17 14.28 -6.54
CA MET A 83 -5.60 15.62 -6.96
C MET A 83 -5.92 15.67 -8.45
N ASP A 84 -5.08 15.09 -9.29
CA ASP A 84 -5.30 15.07 -10.74
C ASP A 84 -6.55 14.30 -11.12
N LEU A 85 -6.64 13.07 -10.61
CA LEU A 85 -7.76 12.20 -10.89
C LEU A 85 -9.08 12.74 -10.34
N GLY A 86 -9.03 13.50 -9.24
CA GLY A 86 -10.17 14.20 -8.64
C GLY A 86 -10.83 15.21 -9.58
N ARG A 87 -10.12 15.68 -10.61
CA ARG A 87 -10.62 16.65 -11.61
C ARG A 87 -11.13 15.98 -12.88
N HIS A 88 -10.85 14.70 -13.06
CA HIS A 88 -11.24 13.96 -14.25
C HIS A 88 -12.61 13.26 -14.09
N PRO A 89 -13.42 13.19 -15.16
CA PRO A 89 -14.63 12.38 -15.16
C PRO A 89 -14.33 10.91 -14.85
N HIS A 90 -15.19 10.30 -14.03
CA HIS A 90 -15.08 8.89 -13.67
C HIS A 90 -16.39 8.14 -13.94
N SER A 91 -16.32 6.81 -14.08
CA SER A 91 -17.49 5.97 -14.37
C SER A 91 -18.54 6.01 -13.26
N GLY A 92 -18.14 6.35 -12.03
CA GLY A 92 -18.99 6.26 -10.84
C GLY A 92 -19.17 4.82 -10.33
N LEU A 93 -18.40 3.87 -10.88
CA LEU A 93 -18.30 2.53 -10.32
C LEU A 93 -17.30 2.56 -9.17
N THR A 94 -17.83 2.56 -7.95
CA THR A 94 -17.04 2.70 -6.73
C THR A 94 -16.63 1.35 -6.17
N VAL A 95 -15.43 1.31 -5.62
CA VAL A 95 -14.82 0.18 -4.90
C VAL A 95 -14.13 0.74 -3.65
N GLN A 96 -13.69 -0.13 -2.76
CA GLN A 96 -12.69 0.26 -1.77
C GLN A 96 -11.32 0.27 -2.45
N LEU A 97 -10.78 1.46 -2.69
CA LEU A 97 -9.44 1.64 -3.24
C LEU A 97 -8.40 1.28 -2.18
N CYS A 98 -7.26 0.74 -2.58
CA CYS A 98 -6.07 0.75 -1.74
C CYS A 98 -5.43 2.15 -1.68
N GLY A 99 -5.64 2.98 -2.71
CA GLY A 99 -5.29 4.40 -2.77
C GLY A 99 -3.83 4.70 -3.13
N ASP A 100 -2.95 3.70 -3.04
CA ASP A 100 -1.57 3.78 -3.50
C ASP A 100 -1.19 2.54 -4.35
N ALA A 101 -2.02 2.22 -5.35
CA ALA A 101 -1.79 1.08 -6.22
C ALA A 101 -0.57 1.29 -7.13
N HIS A 102 0.56 0.69 -6.79
CA HIS A 102 1.77 0.66 -7.61
C HIS A 102 2.43 -0.72 -7.53
N LEU A 103 3.29 -1.09 -8.48
CA LEU A 103 3.81 -2.47 -8.58
C LEU A 103 4.51 -2.97 -7.28
N LEU A 104 5.26 -2.10 -6.57
CA LEU A 104 5.90 -2.44 -5.28
C LEU A 104 4.95 -2.50 -4.06
N ASN A 105 3.67 -2.14 -4.23
CA ASN A 105 2.65 -2.30 -3.20
C ASN A 105 2.10 -3.75 -3.19
N PHE A 106 2.43 -4.56 -4.20
CA PHE A 106 2.09 -5.97 -4.24
C PHE A 106 3.28 -6.83 -3.81
N ARG A 107 3.03 -7.88 -3.02
CA ARG A 107 4.07 -8.82 -2.57
C ARG A 107 3.52 -10.15 -2.09
N LEU A 108 4.44 -11.09 -1.83
CA LEU A 108 4.15 -12.30 -1.10
C LEU A 108 4.03 -12.02 0.41
N LEU A 109 2.88 -12.39 0.97
CA LEU A 109 2.53 -12.27 2.39
C LEU A 109 2.32 -13.66 2.97
N ALA A 110 2.58 -13.84 4.27
CA ALA A 110 2.22 -15.07 4.97
C ALA A 110 0.83 -14.94 5.60
N SER A 111 -0.07 -15.89 5.31
CA SER A 111 -1.32 -16.06 6.02
C SER A 111 -1.07 -16.46 7.49
N PRO A 112 -2.07 -16.33 8.39
CA PRO A 112 -2.03 -16.86 9.75
C PRO A 112 -1.69 -18.35 9.80
N GLU A 113 -2.16 -19.12 8.81
CA GLU A 113 -1.87 -20.55 8.61
C GLU A 113 -0.47 -20.80 8.02
N ARG A 114 0.31 -19.73 7.80
CA ARG A 114 1.68 -19.73 7.25
C ARG A 114 1.77 -20.14 5.77
N HIS A 115 0.67 -20.07 5.03
CA HIS A 115 0.69 -20.17 3.57
C HIS A 115 1.13 -18.84 2.95
N LEU A 116 1.82 -18.88 1.80
CA LEU A 116 2.17 -17.66 1.08
C LEU A 116 1.00 -17.26 0.18
N VAL A 117 0.65 -15.98 0.18
CA VAL A 117 -0.41 -15.37 -0.65
C VAL A 117 0.16 -14.13 -1.32
N PHE A 118 -0.18 -13.88 -2.58
CA PHE A 118 0.18 -12.64 -3.26
C PHE A 118 -0.94 -11.60 -3.10
N ASP A 119 -0.62 -10.44 -2.52
CA ASP A 119 -1.61 -9.40 -2.23
C ASP A 119 -1.00 -8.00 -2.09
N ILE A 120 -1.90 -7.01 -1.96
CA ILE A 120 -1.60 -5.62 -1.61
C ILE A 120 -1.07 -5.55 -0.17
N ASN A 121 -0.11 -4.66 0.08
CA ASN A 121 0.62 -4.59 1.35
C ASN A 121 0.40 -3.28 2.14
N ASP A 122 0.14 -2.18 1.46
CA ASP A 122 -0.05 -0.85 2.04
C ASP A 122 -1.47 -0.35 1.75
N PHE A 123 -2.10 0.18 2.80
CA PHE A 123 -3.48 0.61 2.85
C PHE A 123 -3.63 1.97 3.56
N ASP A 124 -2.52 2.71 3.74
CA ASP A 124 -2.55 4.05 4.36
C ASP A 124 -3.61 4.94 3.70
N GLU A 125 -3.78 4.83 2.38
CA GLU A 125 -4.69 5.66 1.58
C GLU A 125 -6.02 4.98 1.24
N THR A 126 -6.35 3.86 1.89
CA THR A 126 -7.56 3.12 1.53
C THR A 126 -8.83 3.93 1.77
N LEU A 127 -9.64 4.14 0.73
CA LEU A 127 -10.91 4.84 0.82
C LEU A 127 -11.85 4.39 -0.32
N ALA A 128 -13.15 4.60 -0.13
CA ALA A 128 -14.13 4.43 -1.19
C ALA A 128 -13.87 5.40 -2.35
N GLY A 129 -13.80 4.90 -3.60
CA GLY A 129 -13.62 5.77 -4.76
C GLY A 129 -13.76 5.05 -6.10
N PRO A 130 -13.63 5.78 -7.23
CA PRO A 130 -13.76 5.20 -8.56
C PRO A 130 -12.64 4.20 -8.84
N PHE A 131 -13.00 2.99 -9.27
CA PHE A 131 -12.04 1.90 -9.47
C PHE A 131 -10.90 2.24 -10.43
N GLU A 132 -11.16 3.15 -11.38
CA GLU A 132 -10.18 3.56 -12.38
C GLU A 132 -8.94 4.18 -11.75
N TRP A 133 -9.03 4.75 -10.55
CA TRP A 133 -7.92 5.47 -9.92
C TRP A 133 -6.78 4.52 -9.55
N ASP A 134 -7.11 3.42 -8.88
CA ASP A 134 -6.12 2.39 -8.56
C ASP A 134 -5.57 1.73 -9.83
N VAL A 135 -6.41 1.50 -10.85
CA VAL A 135 -5.94 0.89 -12.12
C VAL A 135 -5.01 1.83 -12.88
N LYS A 136 -5.34 3.13 -12.95
CA LYS A 136 -4.53 4.18 -13.57
C LYS A 136 -3.20 4.34 -12.85
N ARG A 137 -3.22 4.37 -11.52
CA ARG A 137 -2.01 4.46 -10.70
C ARG A 137 -1.11 3.24 -10.89
N LEU A 138 -1.71 2.05 -10.91
CA LEU A 138 -0.96 0.82 -11.14
C LEU A 138 -0.33 0.80 -12.54
N ALA A 139 -1.09 1.14 -13.58
CA ALA A 139 -0.63 1.18 -14.97
C ALA A 139 0.54 2.15 -15.16
N ALA A 140 0.44 3.40 -14.68
CA ALA A 140 1.53 4.38 -14.76
C ALA A 140 2.81 3.88 -14.06
N SER A 141 2.68 3.16 -12.93
CA SER A 141 3.83 2.59 -12.24
C SER A 141 4.65 1.62 -13.10
N PHE A 142 4.02 0.89 -14.03
CA PHE A 142 4.72 -0.03 -14.94
C PHE A 142 5.52 0.70 -16.02
N VAL A 143 5.00 1.81 -16.57
CA VAL A 143 5.75 2.64 -17.51
C VAL A 143 6.97 3.24 -16.81
N ILE A 144 6.79 3.83 -15.63
CA ILE A 144 7.88 4.47 -14.88
C ILE A 144 8.99 3.44 -14.55
N ALA A 145 8.61 2.23 -14.12
CA ALA A 145 9.59 1.17 -13.85
C ALA A 145 10.29 0.64 -15.11
N ALA A 146 9.56 0.49 -16.22
CA ALA A 146 10.13 0.06 -17.49
C ALA A 146 11.10 1.10 -18.06
N ARG A 147 10.79 2.40 -17.96
CA ARG A 147 11.70 3.51 -18.31
C ARG A 147 12.96 3.51 -17.45
N ALA A 148 12.82 3.30 -16.14
CA ALA A 148 13.97 3.18 -15.23
C ALA A 148 14.91 2.01 -15.58
N ASN A 149 14.38 0.97 -16.24
CA ASN A 149 15.18 -0.16 -16.74
C ASN A 149 15.70 0.03 -18.17
N GLY A 150 15.41 1.18 -18.81
CA GLY A 150 15.82 1.45 -20.20
C GLY A 150 15.05 0.67 -21.26
N PHE A 151 13.84 0.19 -20.96
CA PHE A 151 13.02 -0.54 -21.94
C PHE A 151 12.41 0.41 -22.97
N GLY A 152 12.24 -0.06 -24.20
CA GLY A 152 11.61 0.70 -25.28
C GLY A 152 10.09 0.74 -25.16
N ALA A 153 9.46 1.63 -25.94
CA ALA A 153 8.01 1.83 -25.91
C ALA A 153 7.20 0.53 -26.13
N PRO A 154 7.56 -0.39 -27.04
CA PRO A 154 6.82 -1.65 -27.21
C PRO A 154 6.80 -2.53 -25.96
N GLU A 155 7.91 -2.58 -25.21
CA GLU A 155 8.01 -3.34 -23.97
C GLU A 155 7.26 -2.67 -22.81
N GLN A 156 7.35 -1.33 -22.72
CA GLN A 156 6.57 -0.54 -21.77
C GLN A 156 5.07 -0.77 -21.97
N ASP A 157 4.63 -0.68 -23.22
CA ASP A 157 3.26 -0.90 -23.64
C ASP A 157 2.74 -2.29 -23.25
N GLU A 158 3.51 -3.34 -23.53
CA GLU A 158 3.08 -4.71 -23.22
C GLU A 158 3.02 -4.95 -21.71
N ALA A 159 3.92 -4.36 -20.91
CA ALA A 159 3.85 -4.45 -19.47
C ALA A 159 2.54 -3.85 -18.91
N VAL A 160 2.15 -2.67 -19.43
CA VAL A 160 0.87 -2.05 -19.05
C VAL A 160 -0.32 -2.86 -19.55
N ARG A 161 -0.32 -3.26 -20.84
CA ARG A 161 -1.41 -4.07 -21.40
C ARG A 161 -1.58 -5.38 -20.66
N ALA A 162 -0.50 -6.07 -20.30
CA ALA A 162 -0.55 -7.29 -19.51
C ALA A 162 -1.19 -7.06 -18.14
N CYS A 163 -0.84 -5.96 -17.46
CA CYS A 163 -1.44 -5.57 -16.19
C CYS A 163 -2.95 -5.30 -16.31
N VAL A 164 -3.35 -4.43 -17.23
CA VAL A 164 -4.76 -4.04 -17.40
C VAL A 164 -5.62 -5.19 -17.92
N ARG A 165 -5.07 -6.01 -18.84
CA ARG A 165 -5.68 -7.26 -19.31
C ARG A 165 -5.88 -8.26 -18.17
N GLY A 166 -4.89 -8.39 -17.27
CA GLY A 166 -4.99 -9.19 -16.06
C GLY A 166 -6.15 -8.76 -15.18
N TYR A 167 -6.26 -7.45 -14.91
CA TYR A 167 -7.38 -6.87 -14.17
C TYR A 167 -8.73 -7.16 -14.85
N ARG A 168 -8.86 -6.84 -16.14
CA ARG A 168 -10.10 -6.99 -16.91
C ARG A 168 -10.57 -8.44 -16.98
N THR A 169 -9.66 -9.36 -17.30
CA THR A 169 -9.99 -10.79 -17.44
C THR A 169 -10.44 -11.35 -16.10
N ARG A 170 -9.71 -11.06 -15.03
CA ARG A 170 -10.02 -11.54 -13.69
C ARG A 170 -11.34 -10.95 -13.15
N MET A 171 -11.64 -9.69 -13.44
CA MET A 171 -12.93 -9.09 -13.10
C MET A 171 -14.11 -9.77 -13.81
N ARG A 172 -13.92 -10.20 -15.08
CA ARG A 172 -14.95 -10.97 -15.82
C ARG A 172 -15.17 -12.35 -15.23
N GLU A 173 -14.12 -13.00 -14.75
CA GLU A 173 -14.24 -14.26 -14.00
C GLU A 173 -15.07 -14.04 -12.72
N PHE A 174 -14.73 -13.03 -11.93
CA PHE A 174 -15.48 -12.71 -10.70
C PHE A 174 -16.93 -12.34 -10.95
N ALA A 175 -17.26 -11.71 -12.08
CA ALA A 175 -18.64 -11.41 -12.45
C ALA A 175 -19.52 -12.68 -12.63
N GLY A 176 -18.91 -13.84 -12.90
CA GLY A 176 -19.60 -15.13 -13.02
C GLY A 176 -19.60 -15.97 -11.74
N MET A 177 -18.92 -15.53 -10.68
CA MET A 177 -18.78 -16.28 -9.43
C MET A 177 -19.88 -15.93 -8.41
N ARG A 178 -20.13 -16.84 -7.47
CA ARG A 178 -21.01 -16.55 -6.32
C ARG A 178 -20.29 -15.61 -5.36
N THR A 179 -21.04 -14.79 -4.64
CA THR A 179 -20.50 -13.77 -3.71
C THR A 179 -19.50 -14.33 -2.70
N LEU A 180 -19.81 -15.48 -2.07
CA LEU A 180 -18.90 -16.12 -1.12
C LEU A 180 -17.64 -16.69 -1.80
N ASP A 181 -17.76 -17.21 -3.02
CA ASP A 181 -16.60 -17.72 -3.76
C ASP A 181 -15.62 -16.58 -4.09
N ILE A 182 -16.11 -15.36 -4.36
CA ILE A 182 -15.28 -14.17 -4.54
C ILE A 182 -14.58 -13.80 -3.23
N TRP A 183 -15.29 -13.87 -2.10
CA TRP A 183 -14.73 -13.57 -0.78
C TRP A 183 -13.59 -14.52 -0.40
N TYR A 184 -13.71 -15.80 -0.75
CA TYR A 184 -12.70 -16.82 -0.48
C TYR A 184 -11.64 -16.97 -1.59
N ALA A 185 -11.77 -16.24 -2.70
CA ALA A 185 -10.80 -16.31 -3.78
C ALA A 185 -9.41 -15.90 -3.29
N GLN A 186 -8.41 -16.76 -3.51
CA GLN A 186 -7.00 -16.47 -3.21
C GLN A 186 -6.20 -16.50 -4.51
N ASP A 187 -5.22 -15.61 -4.66
CA ASP A 187 -4.21 -15.77 -5.70
C ASP A 187 -3.11 -16.67 -5.15
N ASP A 188 -3.10 -17.90 -5.68
CA ASP A 188 -2.17 -18.94 -5.28
C ASP A 188 -0.71 -18.51 -5.54
N ALA A 189 0.05 -18.36 -4.45
CA ALA A 189 1.45 -17.99 -4.53
C ALA A 189 2.32 -19.07 -5.18
N ASP A 190 1.95 -20.34 -5.15
CA ASP A 190 2.64 -21.41 -5.88
C ASP A 190 2.39 -21.30 -7.38
N ARG A 191 1.18 -20.98 -7.80
CA ARG A 191 0.88 -20.66 -9.21
C ARG A 191 1.65 -19.42 -9.69
N MET A 192 1.72 -18.38 -8.86
CA MET A 192 2.56 -17.18 -9.12
C MET A 192 4.04 -17.53 -9.23
N ARG A 193 4.57 -18.33 -8.28
CA ARG A 193 5.95 -18.82 -8.32
C ARG A 193 6.22 -19.63 -9.59
N ALA A 194 5.30 -20.51 -9.98
CA ALA A 194 5.44 -21.34 -11.17
C ALA A 194 5.41 -20.49 -12.47
N LEU A 195 4.52 -19.49 -12.55
CA LEU A 195 4.44 -18.57 -13.68
C LEU A 195 5.73 -17.75 -13.82
N LEU A 196 6.19 -17.11 -12.74
CA LEU A 196 7.47 -16.37 -12.74
C LEU A 196 8.65 -17.30 -13.01
N ALA A 197 8.67 -18.51 -12.44
CA ALA A 197 9.71 -19.50 -12.71
C ALA A 197 9.77 -19.88 -14.18
N SER A 198 8.62 -20.11 -14.83
CA SER A 198 8.53 -20.55 -16.21
C SER A 198 9.13 -19.55 -17.20
N ALA A 199 9.05 -18.25 -16.90
CA ALA A 199 9.59 -17.17 -17.74
C ALA A 199 11.05 -16.82 -17.45
N MET A 200 11.59 -17.26 -16.31
CA MET A 200 13.00 -17.08 -16.00
C MET A 200 13.87 -18.11 -16.73
N SER A 201 15.06 -17.67 -17.16
CA SER A 201 16.13 -18.56 -17.62
C SER A 201 16.46 -19.63 -16.57
N LYS A 202 17.02 -20.77 -16.98
CA LYS A 202 17.34 -21.90 -16.07
C LYS A 202 18.26 -21.47 -14.90
N GLN A 203 19.18 -20.54 -15.15
CA GLN A 203 20.11 -20.00 -14.15
C GLN A 203 19.41 -19.05 -13.16
N THR A 204 18.53 -18.18 -13.65
CA THR A 204 17.73 -17.28 -12.81
C THR A 204 16.70 -18.07 -12.00
N ARG A 205 16.09 -19.10 -12.57
CA ARG A 205 15.16 -20.02 -11.89
C ARG A 205 15.83 -20.72 -10.70
N ARG A 206 17.07 -21.21 -10.87
CA ARG A 206 17.86 -21.82 -9.79
C ARG A 206 18.23 -20.81 -8.70
N ARG A 207 18.70 -19.61 -9.06
CA ARG A 207 18.98 -18.53 -8.09
C ARG A 207 17.73 -18.11 -7.33
N THR A 208 16.57 -18.01 -8.00
CA THR A 208 15.30 -17.65 -7.36
C THR A 208 14.78 -18.79 -6.48
N ALA A 209 14.94 -20.06 -6.88
CA ALA A 209 14.60 -21.21 -6.05
C ALA A 209 15.48 -21.27 -4.78
N GLU A 210 16.80 -21.06 -4.91
CA GLU A 210 17.73 -20.98 -3.79
C GLU A 210 17.44 -19.76 -2.89
N ALA A 211 17.12 -18.60 -3.47
CA ALA A 211 16.69 -17.41 -2.73
C ALA A 211 15.35 -17.62 -2.04
N THR A 212 14.42 -18.37 -2.65
CA THR A 212 13.12 -18.74 -2.07
C THR A 212 13.27 -19.76 -0.94
N ALA A 213 14.20 -20.72 -1.07
CA ALA A 213 14.55 -21.67 -0.02
C ALA A 213 15.25 -20.97 1.16
N LYS A 214 16.21 -20.08 0.90
CA LYS A 214 16.83 -19.21 1.92
C LYS A 214 15.81 -18.23 2.52
N ALA A 215 14.86 -17.74 1.72
CA ALA A 215 13.78 -16.91 2.22
C ALA A 215 12.85 -17.73 3.11
N ARG A 216 12.49 -18.98 2.75
CA ARG A 216 11.68 -19.89 3.58
C ARG A 216 12.28 -20.08 4.98
N THR A 217 13.60 -20.08 5.14
CA THR A 217 14.29 -20.15 6.45
C THR A 217 14.43 -18.80 7.19
N ARG A 218 14.15 -17.66 6.55
CA ARG A 218 14.05 -16.35 7.24
C ARG A 218 12.78 -16.31 8.09
N THR A 219 12.90 -16.64 9.36
CA THR A 219 11.80 -16.61 10.34
C THR A 219 11.69 -15.23 10.99
N HIS A 220 10.56 -14.96 11.65
CA HIS A 220 10.38 -13.79 12.54
C HIS A 220 11.58 -13.59 13.51
N MET A 221 12.27 -14.67 13.86
CA MET A 221 13.47 -14.64 14.71
C MET A 221 14.67 -13.92 14.08
N GLN A 222 14.82 -13.90 12.74
CA GLN A 222 15.90 -13.14 12.11
C GLN A 222 15.64 -11.64 12.14
N ALA A 223 14.39 -11.22 11.91
CA ALA A 223 13.95 -9.84 12.08
C ALA A 223 14.26 -9.35 13.49
N TYR A 224 13.85 -10.16 14.45
CA TYR A 224 14.08 -9.95 15.86
C TYR A 224 15.56 -9.84 16.20
N ALA A 225 16.40 -10.76 15.71
CA ALA A 225 17.83 -10.72 15.94
C ALA A 225 18.50 -9.46 15.36
N LYS A 226 18.01 -8.92 14.24
CA LYS A 226 18.53 -7.68 13.65
C LYS A 226 18.03 -6.42 14.35
N LEU A 227 16.79 -6.42 14.79
CA LEU A 227 16.13 -5.25 15.39
C LEU A 227 16.38 -5.13 16.90
N THR A 228 16.99 -6.13 17.52
CA THR A 228 17.20 -6.17 18.97
C THR A 228 18.63 -6.54 19.33
N ARG A 229 19.05 -6.16 20.53
CA ARG A 229 20.33 -6.52 21.13
C ARG A 229 20.14 -6.95 22.58
N ARG A 230 21.01 -7.82 23.08
CA ARG A 230 21.04 -8.17 24.52
C ARG A 230 21.83 -7.13 25.31
N THR A 231 21.38 -6.87 26.53
CA THR A 231 22.01 -6.00 27.53
C THR A 231 22.00 -6.70 28.90
N ALA A 232 22.67 -6.12 29.90
CA ALA A 232 22.61 -6.63 31.27
C ALA A 232 21.17 -6.63 31.85
N ALA A 233 20.32 -5.70 31.41
CA ALA A 233 18.92 -5.58 31.85
C ALA A 233 17.94 -6.47 31.05
N GLY A 234 18.45 -7.28 30.12
CA GLY A 234 17.64 -8.08 29.18
C GLY A 234 17.73 -7.56 27.76
N ARG A 235 16.78 -7.97 26.92
CA ARG A 235 16.78 -7.63 25.49
C ARG A 235 16.06 -6.32 25.20
N VAL A 236 16.68 -5.49 24.38
CA VAL A 236 16.16 -4.17 23.97
C VAL A 236 16.22 -4.03 22.45
N ILE A 237 15.52 -3.05 21.89
CA ILE A 237 15.61 -2.67 20.48
C ILE A 237 16.99 -2.02 20.23
N ALA A 238 17.63 -2.43 19.14
CA ALA A 238 18.90 -1.89 18.70
C ALA A 238 18.71 -0.46 18.15
N SER A 239 19.55 0.47 18.60
CA SER A 239 19.54 1.87 18.15
C SER A 239 20.28 1.97 16.81
N ASP A 240 19.67 2.68 15.86
CA ASP A 240 20.20 2.96 14.52
C ASP A 240 19.63 4.32 14.05
N PRO A 241 19.95 5.44 14.73
CA PRO A 241 19.34 6.73 14.44
C PRO A 241 19.79 7.28 13.07
N PRO A 242 18.91 7.96 12.32
CA PRO A 242 17.51 8.26 12.66
C PRO A 242 16.53 7.14 12.29
N LEU A 243 16.98 6.03 11.70
CA LEU A 243 16.13 4.95 11.18
C LEU A 243 15.39 4.19 12.27
N ILE A 244 16.04 3.91 13.39
CA ILE A 244 15.48 3.34 14.61
C ILE A 244 16.01 4.12 15.79
N THR A 245 15.14 4.87 16.45
CA THR A 245 15.50 5.63 17.66
C THR A 245 14.66 5.12 18.82
N PRO A 246 15.25 4.34 19.75
CA PRO A 246 14.60 3.92 20.98
C PRO A 246 13.98 5.10 21.72
N LEU A 247 12.86 4.87 22.40
CA LEU A 247 12.14 5.93 23.12
C LEU A 247 13.03 6.67 24.11
N ARG A 248 13.84 5.91 24.86
CA ARG A 248 14.87 6.39 25.80
C ARG A 248 15.94 7.29 25.18
N ASP A 249 16.13 7.22 23.87
CA ASP A 249 17.14 8.00 23.13
C ASP A 249 16.50 9.22 22.41
N LEU A 250 15.17 9.36 22.46
CA LEU A 250 14.48 10.48 21.81
C LEU A 250 14.64 11.77 22.64
N PRO A 251 15.01 12.89 22.01
CA PRO A 251 15.04 14.19 22.69
C PRO A 251 13.61 14.57 23.10
N SER A 252 13.37 14.70 24.39
CA SER A 252 12.04 14.96 24.95
C SER A 252 12.12 15.94 26.10
N GLY A 253 11.30 16.99 26.05
CA GLY A 253 11.04 17.86 27.20
C GLY A 253 10.07 17.25 28.23
N ALA A 254 9.50 16.09 27.94
CA ALA A 254 8.70 15.30 28.88
C ALA A 254 9.58 14.27 29.61
N SER A 255 9.22 13.93 30.85
CA SER A 255 9.88 12.84 31.58
C SER A 255 9.65 11.50 30.88
N THR A 256 10.64 10.60 30.94
CA THR A 256 10.58 9.24 30.39
C THR A 256 9.28 8.51 30.79
N ASP A 257 8.87 8.65 32.05
CA ASP A 257 7.63 8.06 32.60
C ASP A 257 6.36 8.49 31.85
N ARG A 258 6.30 9.74 31.37
CA ARG A 258 5.16 10.24 30.62
C ARG A 258 5.10 9.59 29.23
N GLN A 259 6.24 9.47 28.57
CA GLN A 259 6.34 8.86 27.25
C GLN A 259 5.96 7.37 27.29
N GLU A 260 6.40 6.67 28.33
CA GLU A 260 6.08 5.26 28.56
C GLU A 260 4.57 5.07 28.80
N LYS A 261 3.95 5.93 29.62
CA LYS A 261 2.50 5.91 29.84
C LYS A 261 1.69 6.17 28.57
N GLU A 262 2.11 7.12 27.74
CA GLU A 262 1.43 7.43 26.47
C GLU A 262 1.51 6.25 25.48
N LEU A 263 2.66 5.58 25.40
CA LEU A 263 2.82 4.39 24.56
C LEU A 263 2.14 3.16 25.14
N GLN A 264 2.04 3.04 26.47
CA GLN A 264 1.22 2.02 27.09
C GLN A 264 -0.26 2.24 26.76
N ALA A 265 -0.74 3.49 26.74
CA ALA A 265 -2.09 3.83 26.29
C ALA A 265 -2.35 3.46 24.82
N VAL A 266 -1.34 3.56 23.93
CA VAL A 266 -1.42 3.03 22.56
C VAL A 266 -1.76 1.54 22.59
N VAL A 267 -0.99 0.74 23.33
CA VAL A 267 -1.16 -0.72 23.41
C VAL A 267 -2.50 -1.08 24.05
N GLU A 268 -2.88 -0.41 25.14
CA GLU A 268 -4.13 -0.67 25.85
C GLU A 268 -5.36 -0.35 25.01
N GLY A 269 -5.38 0.82 24.35
CA GLY A 269 -6.45 1.22 23.43
C GLY A 269 -6.56 0.25 22.25
N TYR A 270 -5.43 -0.10 21.65
CA TYR A 270 -5.36 -1.09 20.57
C TYR A 270 -5.90 -2.46 20.99
N THR A 271 -5.51 -2.94 22.17
CA THR A 271 -5.90 -4.27 22.68
C THR A 271 -7.43 -4.40 22.82
N LYS A 272 -8.14 -3.29 23.05
CA LYS A 272 -9.61 -3.26 23.10
C LYS A 272 -10.26 -3.47 21.72
N THR A 273 -9.56 -3.21 20.63
CA THR A 273 -10.05 -3.40 19.25
C THR A 273 -9.87 -4.82 18.71
N LEU A 274 -9.03 -5.63 19.36
CA LEU A 274 -8.87 -7.04 19.03
C LEU A 274 -10.08 -7.86 19.48
N SER A 275 -10.36 -8.94 18.76
CA SER A 275 -11.30 -9.99 19.17
C SER A 275 -10.87 -10.66 20.47
N SER A 276 -11.82 -11.28 21.17
CA SER A 276 -11.62 -11.80 22.53
C SER A 276 -10.47 -12.80 22.66
N GLU A 277 -10.35 -13.71 21.69
CA GLU A 277 -9.33 -14.75 21.63
C GLU A 277 -7.95 -14.18 21.28
N ARG A 278 -7.89 -13.14 20.43
CA ARG A 278 -6.63 -12.45 20.10
C ARG A 278 -6.15 -11.58 21.25
N ARG A 279 -7.06 -10.98 22.00
CA ARG A 279 -6.77 -10.29 23.26
C ARG A 279 -6.21 -11.25 24.31
N HIS A 280 -6.79 -12.44 24.47
CA HIS A 280 -6.27 -13.47 25.38
C HIS A 280 -4.84 -13.88 24.99
N LEU A 281 -4.57 -14.09 23.70
CA LEU A 281 -3.24 -14.41 23.21
C LEU A 281 -2.23 -13.28 23.51
N LEU A 282 -2.59 -12.03 23.19
CA LEU A 282 -1.69 -10.88 23.38
C LEU A 282 -1.30 -10.67 24.85
N ARG A 283 -2.21 -10.96 25.80
CA ARG A 283 -1.93 -10.86 27.26
C ARG A 283 -0.83 -11.79 27.76
N ARG A 284 -0.43 -12.79 26.97
CA ARG A 284 0.72 -13.67 27.31
C ARG A 284 2.07 -13.00 27.03
N TYR A 285 2.06 -11.85 26.36
CA TYR A 285 3.26 -11.07 26.05
C TYR A 285 3.32 -9.82 26.93
N ARG A 286 4.50 -9.50 27.46
CA ARG A 286 4.80 -8.24 28.15
C ARG A 286 5.51 -7.28 27.22
N VAL A 287 5.23 -5.98 27.29
CA VAL A 287 6.01 -4.95 26.59
C VAL A 287 7.39 -4.84 27.23
N VAL A 288 8.43 -4.72 26.41
CA VAL A 288 9.84 -4.71 26.86
C VAL A 288 10.58 -3.46 26.42
N ASP A 289 10.40 -3.04 25.17
CA ASP A 289 11.05 -1.84 24.65
C ASP A 289 10.27 -1.25 23.48
N ILE A 290 10.44 0.05 23.24
CA ILE A 290 9.76 0.77 22.17
C ILE A 290 10.74 1.68 21.44
N ALA A 291 10.65 1.75 20.12
CA ALA A 291 11.45 2.66 19.31
C ALA A 291 10.63 3.30 18.19
N ARG A 292 10.98 4.54 17.85
CA ARG A 292 10.52 5.18 16.60
C ARG A 292 11.26 4.55 15.44
N LYS A 293 10.56 4.22 14.36
CA LYS A 293 11.11 3.66 13.12
C LYS A 293 10.75 4.53 11.92
N VAL A 294 11.72 4.84 11.07
CA VAL A 294 11.48 5.47 9.77
C VAL A 294 11.10 4.40 8.74
N VAL A 295 9.97 4.57 8.06
CA VAL A 295 9.41 3.57 7.14
C VAL A 295 9.04 4.15 5.78
N GLY A 296 9.23 3.33 4.72
CA GLY A 296 8.76 3.64 3.37
C GLY A 296 9.42 4.85 2.70
N VAL A 297 8.73 5.40 1.69
CA VAL A 297 9.06 6.69 1.05
C VAL A 297 7.95 7.69 1.39
N GLY A 298 6.70 7.39 1.02
CA GLY A 298 5.52 8.21 1.32
C GLY A 298 5.19 8.34 2.81
N SER A 299 5.60 7.39 3.66
CA SER A 299 5.37 7.44 5.11
C SER A 299 6.55 8.02 5.90
N VAL A 300 7.62 8.50 5.26
CA VAL A 300 8.76 9.09 5.99
C VAL A 300 8.30 10.35 6.72
N GLY A 301 8.55 10.40 8.02
CA GLY A 301 8.08 11.49 8.88
C GLY A 301 6.68 11.30 9.46
N THR A 302 5.93 10.25 9.10
CA THR A 302 4.79 9.83 9.94
C THR A 302 5.31 9.06 11.16
N ARG A 303 4.60 9.16 12.29
CA ARG A 303 5.02 8.46 13.51
C ARG A 303 4.79 6.97 13.35
N CYS A 304 5.86 6.21 13.42
CA CYS A 304 5.80 4.76 13.39
C CYS A 304 6.62 4.21 14.57
N TRP A 305 5.96 3.47 15.44
CA TRP A 305 6.53 2.85 16.63
C TRP A 305 6.67 1.36 16.40
N ILE A 306 7.83 0.81 16.77
CA ILE A 306 8.02 -0.62 16.93
C ILE A 306 8.01 -0.96 18.41
N ILE A 307 7.21 -1.95 18.78
CA ILE A 307 6.97 -2.37 20.16
C ILE A 307 7.49 -3.79 20.27
N LEU A 308 8.55 -3.96 21.05
CA LEU A 308 9.08 -5.26 21.41
C LEU A 308 8.29 -5.82 22.58
N MET A 309 7.69 -6.99 22.37
CA MET A 309 7.04 -7.75 23.43
C MET A 309 7.67 -9.14 23.54
N LEU A 310 7.72 -9.68 24.76
CA LEU A 310 8.24 -11.01 25.06
C LEU A 310 7.20 -11.86 25.79
N GLY A 311 7.04 -13.10 25.35
CA GLY A 311 6.18 -14.09 25.97
C GLY A 311 6.90 -14.86 27.06
N ARG A 312 7.06 -16.17 26.87
CA ARG A 312 7.68 -17.08 27.84
C ARG A 312 9.08 -16.63 28.27
N ASP A 313 9.90 -16.21 27.31
CA ASP A 313 11.32 -15.87 27.49
C ASP A 313 11.83 -14.97 26.35
N ASP A 314 13.14 -14.73 26.33
CA ASP A 314 13.87 -13.99 25.29
C ASP A 314 13.88 -14.68 23.91
N ASP A 315 13.35 -15.88 23.78
CA ASP A 315 13.25 -16.61 22.50
C ASP A 315 11.78 -16.75 22.04
N ASP A 316 10.85 -16.10 22.72
CA ASP A 316 9.42 -15.96 22.34
C ASP A 316 9.06 -14.47 22.06
N PRO A 317 9.58 -13.87 20.97
CA PRO A 317 9.35 -12.48 20.67
C PRO A 317 8.11 -12.21 19.83
N LEU A 318 7.45 -11.11 20.13
CA LEU A 318 6.44 -10.48 19.30
C LEU A 318 6.84 -9.02 19.05
N LEU A 319 7.08 -8.68 17.79
CA LEU A 319 7.27 -7.29 17.37
C LEU A 319 5.95 -6.78 16.78
N LEU A 320 5.42 -5.70 17.35
CA LEU A 320 4.29 -4.95 16.78
C LEU A 320 4.79 -3.65 16.15
N GLN A 321 4.05 -3.17 15.17
CA GLN A 321 4.21 -1.87 14.56
C GLN A 321 2.92 -1.07 14.76
N ALA A 322 3.00 0.06 15.45
CA ALA A 322 1.95 1.08 15.48
C ALA A 322 2.32 2.21 14.51
N LYS A 323 1.51 2.41 13.48
CA LYS A 323 1.76 3.43 12.44
C LYS A 323 0.65 4.47 12.49
N GLU A 324 1.05 5.73 12.52
CA GLU A 324 0.15 6.88 12.48
C GLU A 324 -0.68 6.82 11.21
N ALA A 325 -2.00 6.90 11.38
CA ALA A 325 -2.96 6.99 10.30
C ALA A 325 -3.40 8.44 10.16
N GLN A 326 -3.10 9.05 9.03
CA GLN A 326 -3.59 10.38 8.69
C GLN A 326 -4.89 10.27 7.87
N GLU A 327 -5.56 11.41 7.68
CA GLU A 327 -6.63 11.48 6.70
C GLU A 327 -6.11 11.07 5.32
N SER A 328 -6.88 10.26 4.61
CA SER A 328 -6.44 9.81 3.29
C SER A 328 -6.35 11.00 2.32
N VAL A 329 -5.33 10.98 1.48
CA VAL A 329 -5.20 11.88 0.33
C VAL A 329 -6.40 11.81 -0.62
N LEU A 330 -7.14 10.70 -0.61
CA LEU A 330 -8.36 10.53 -1.39
C LEU A 330 -9.57 11.27 -0.81
N ALA A 331 -9.56 11.63 0.48
CA ALA A 331 -10.75 12.11 1.20
C ALA A 331 -11.29 13.43 0.66
N VAL A 332 -10.40 14.31 0.21
CA VAL A 332 -10.79 15.62 -0.35
C VAL A 332 -11.32 15.52 -1.78
N HIS A 333 -11.10 14.39 -2.46
CA HIS A 333 -11.46 14.19 -3.88
C HIS A 333 -12.54 13.13 -4.10
N THR A 334 -12.93 12.40 -3.06
CA THR A 334 -13.92 11.32 -3.15
C THR A 334 -15.05 11.53 -2.14
N GLY A 335 -16.26 11.10 -2.49
CA GLY A 335 -17.42 11.14 -1.59
C GLY A 335 -17.43 9.98 -0.57
N GLY A 336 -16.26 9.47 -0.17
CA GLY A 336 -16.16 8.33 0.74
C GLY A 336 -16.72 8.64 2.14
N GLU A 337 -17.08 7.59 2.88
CA GLU A 337 -17.51 7.75 4.27
C GLU A 337 -16.44 8.43 5.11
N ARG A 338 -16.86 9.36 5.97
CA ARG A 338 -15.99 9.97 6.98
C ARG A 338 -15.75 8.97 8.11
N PHE A 339 -14.49 8.90 8.56
CA PHE A 339 -14.10 8.09 9.70
C PHE A 339 -13.76 8.99 10.88
N ASP A 340 -14.29 8.65 12.05
CA ASP A 340 -13.93 9.24 13.35
C ASP A 340 -12.50 8.88 13.80
N ASN A 341 -11.93 7.82 13.22
CA ASN A 341 -10.60 7.31 13.48
C ASN A 341 -9.98 6.78 12.18
N GLN A 342 -8.87 7.38 11.76
CA GLN A 342 -8.17 7.03 10.52
C GLN A 342 -7.47 5.66 10.61
N GLY A 343 -7.08 5.21 11.80
CA GLY A 343 -6.60 3.84 12.03
C GLY A 343 -7.68 2.81 11.74
N ARG A 344 -8.93 3.08 12.16
CA ARG A 344 -10.10 2.25 11.86
C ARG A 344 -10.38 2.22 10.37
N ARG A 345 -10.22 3.35 9.66
CA ARG A 345 -10.32 3.40 8.18
C ARG A 345 -9.37 2.40 7.54
N VAL A 346 -8.08 2.48 7.88
CA VAL A 346 -7.03 1.61 7.33
C VAL A 346 -7.35 0.14 7.60
N VAL A 347 -7.66 -0.22 8.85
CA VAL A 347 -7.95 -1.61 9.24
C VAL A 347 -9.19 -2.15 8.54
N THR A 348 -10.25 -1.34 8.46
CA THR A 348 -11.51 -1.74 7.83
C THR A 348 -11.33 -1.95 6.33
N GLY A 349 -10.67 -1.00 5.65
CA GLY A 349 -10.36 -1.13 4.23
C GLY A 349 -9.49 -2.34 3.95
N GLN A 350 -8.40 -2.52 4.73
CA GLN A 350 -7.52 -3.67 4.60
C GLN A 350 -8.26 -5.01 4.75
N ARG A 351 -9.11 -5.17 5.78
CA ARG A 351 -9.90 -6.41 5.96
C ARG A 351 -10.89 -6.66 4.82
N LEU A 352 -11.41 -5.60 4.21
CA LEU A 352 -12.37 -5.67 3.12
C LEU A 352 -11.73 -6.16 1.82
N ILE A 353 -10.52 -5.68 1.48
CA ILE A 353 -9.92 -5.95 0.16
C ILE A 353 -8.72 -6.90 0.17
N GLN A 354 -8.03 -7.07 1.31
CA GLN A 354 -6.91 -8.00 1.45
C GLN A 354 -7.41 -9.40 1.82
N THR A 355 -6.96 -10.42 1.10
CA THR A 355 -7.36 -11.83 1.25
C THR A 355 -7.19 -12.31 2.68
N THR A 356 -6.08 -11.93 3.30
CA THR A 356 -5.77 -12.35 4.65
C THR A 356 -4.95 -11.29 5.35
N SER A 357 -5.51 -10.78 6.44
CA SER A 357 -4.86 -9.77 7.28
C SER A 357 -4.12 -10.39 8.46
N ASP A 358 -3.23 -9.61 9.05
CA ASP A 358 -2.54 -10.00 10.27
C ASP A 358 -3.52 -10.19 11.44
N ILE A 359 -3.29 -11.22 12.28
CA ILE A 359 -4.18 -11.55 13.41
C ILE A 359 -4.17 -10.49 14.52
N PHE A 360 -3.14 -9.66 14.55
CA PHE A 360 -2.96 -8.53 15.46
C PHE A 360 -3.29 -7.20 14.79
N LEU A 361 -3.97 -7.20 13.64
CA LEU A 361 -4.41 -5.96 13.00
C LEU A 361 -5.54 -5.31 13.80
N GLY A 362 -5.25 -4.16 14.40
CA GLY A 362 -6.18 -3.34 15.17
C GLY A 362 -5.85 -1.85 15.05
N TRP A 363 -6.54 -1.01 15.82
CA TRP A 363 -6.35 0.45 15.77
C TRP A 363 -6.52 1.07 17.15
N THR A 364 -6.11 2.32 17.31
CA THR A 364 -6.29 3.07 18.55
C THR A 364 -6.32 4.56 18.27
N HIS A 365 -6.85 5.32 19.23
CA HIS A 365 -6.75 6.77 19.28
C HIS A 365 -5.98 7.14 20.55
N VAL A 366 -4.94 7.95 20.40
CA VAL A 366 -4.21 8.56 21.51
C VAL A 366 -4.71 9.98 21.64
N VAL A 367 -5.24 10.35 22.82
CA VAL A 367 -5.85 11.68 23.06
C VAL A 367 -4.79 12.78 23.11
N SER A 368 -3.64 12.50 23.71
CA SER A 368 -2.49 13.42 23.78
C SER A 368 -1.23 12.59 23.56
N GLY A 369 -0.66 12.69 22.35
CA GLY A 369 0.61 12.04 22.03
C GLY A 369 1.80 12.83 22.55
N LEU A 370 3.02 12.38 22.21
CA LEU A 370 4.28 12.96 22.68
C LEU A 370 4.46 14.46 22.36
N ASP A 371 3.71 14.96 21.39
CA ASP A 371 3.69 16.36 20.96
C ASP A 371 2.44 17.11 21.43
N GLY A 372 1.66 16.55 22.35
CA GLY A 372 0.44 17.13 22.90
C GLY A 372 -0.80 16.96 22.04
N HIS A 373 -0.68 16.40 20.82
CA HIS A 373 -1.79 16.29 19.88
C HIS A 373 -2.41 14.89 19.87
N GLY A 374 -3.73 14.84 19.68
CA GLY A 374 -4.45 13.60 19.47
C GLY A 374 -4.11 12.96 18.12
N ARG A 375 -3.90 11.64 18.09
CA ARG A 375 -3.47 10.91 16.88
C ARG A 375 -4.09 9.53 16.80
N ASP A 376 -4.41 9.13 15.58
CA ASP A 376 -4.88 7.78 15.27
C ASP A 376 -3.72 6.89 14.83
N PHE A 377 -3.76 5.64 15.27
CA PHE A 377 -2.81 4.62 14.86
C PHE A 377 -3.53 3.36 14.43
N TYR A 378 -2.98 2.67 13.43
CA TYR A 378 -3.24 1.26 13.26
C TYR A 378 -2.04 0.45 13.75
N VAL A 379 -2.31 -0.72 14.30
CA VAL A 379 -1.31 -1.63 14.88
C VAL A 379 -1.38 -2.95 14.16
N ARG A 380 -0.22 -3.52 13.84
CA ARG A 380 -0.09 -4.85 13.21
C ARG A 380 1.20 -5.52 13.66
N GLN A 381 1.32 -6.82 13.46
CA GLN A 381 2.61 -7.49 13.64
C GLN A 381 3.65 -6.92 12.67
N LEU A 382 4.80 -6.48 13.20
CA LEU A 382 5.95 -6.14 12.38
C LEU A 382 6.59 -7.44 11.92
N ARG A 383 6.53 -7.67 10.62
CA ARG A 383 7.08 -8.86 10.01
C ARG A 383 8.13 -8.43 9.00
N ASP A 384 9.38 -8.85 9.17
CA ASP A 384 10.45 -8.68 8.16
C ASP A 384 10.24 -9.72 7.07
N TRP A 385 9.46 -9.35 6.06
CA TRP A 385 8.94 -10.30 5.07
C TRP A 385 9.83 -10.53 3.86
N LYS A 386 9.57 -11.68 3.26
CA LYS A 386 10.29 -12.33 2.15
C LYS A 386 9.86 -11.74 0.81
N GLY A 387 10.80 -11.66 -0.13
CA GLY A 387 10.49 -11.47 -1.55
C GLY A 387 10.06 -10.06 -1.93
N ILE A 388 10.80 -9.04 -1.49
CA ILE A 388 10.66 -7.69 -2.04
C ILE A 388 10.95 -7.77 -3.54
N ALA A 389 9.96 -7.37 -4.35
CA ALA A 389 10.12 -7.21 -5.79
C ALA A 389 11.26 -6.21 -6.07
N ARG A 390 12.16 -6.60 -6.96
CA ARG A 390 13.28 -5.79 -7.44
C ARG A 390 13.14 -5.61 -8.95
N PRO A 391 12.22 -4.73 -9.40
CA PRO A 391 11.94 -4.52 -10.82
C PRO A 391 13.19 -4.13 -11.59
N GLU A 392 14.16 -3.48 -10.95
CA GLU A 392 15.47 -3.11 -11.52
C GLU A 392 16.32 -4.30 -11.99
N LEU A 393 15.95 -5.54 -11.62
CA LEU A 393 16.64 -6.76 -12.01
C LEU A 393 15.84 -7.62 -13.00
N TRP A 394 14.69 -7.14 -13.47
CA TRP A 394 13.79 -7.91 -14.31
C TRP A 394 14.00 -7.58 -15.78
N ASP A 395 13.76 -8.57 -16.64
CA ASP A 395 13.62 -8.39 -18.08
C ASP A 395 12.16 -7.99 -18.43
N PRO A 396 11.88 -7.57 -19.69
CA PRO A 396 10.53 -7.19 -20.10
C PRO A 396 9.48 -8.29 -19.87
N ALA A 397 9.82 -9.55 -20.13
CA ALA A 397 8.90 -10.68 -19.97
C ALA A 397 8.48 -10.88 -18.51
N THR A 398 9.44 -10.80 -17.58
CA THR A 398 9.20 -10.91 -16.14
C THR A 398 8.34 -9.73 -15.65
N LEU A 399 8.60 -8.52 -16.14
CA LEU A 399 7.80 -7.34 -15.80
C LEU A 399 6.35 -7.49 -16.28
N CYS A 400 6.12 -8.00 -17.49
CA CYS A 400 4.78 -8.27 -18.03
C CYS A 400 4.01 -9.29 -17.18
N LEU A 401 4.66 -10.40 -16.80
CA LEU A 401 4.04 -11.42 -15.95
C LEU A 401 3.70 -10.89 -14.56
N PHE A 402 4.61 -10.11 -13.97
CA PHE A 402 4.33 -9.46 -12.71
C PHE A 402 3.15 -8.48 -12.83
N GLY A 403 3.10 -7.71 -13.93
CA GLY A 403 1.97 -6.85 -14.29
C GLY A 403 0.65 -7.61 -14.32
N GLN A 404 0.58 -8.70 -15.06
CA GLN A 404 -0.61 -9.54 -15.15
C GLN A 404 -1.14 -9.96 -13.77
N VAL A 405 -0.24 -10.36 -12.86
CA VAL A 405 -0.65 -10.82 -11.54
C VAL A 405 -1.00 -9.67 -10.59
N CYS A 406 -0.31 -8.53 -10.67
CA CYS A 406 -0.74 -7.31 -9.96
C CYS A 406 -2.15 -6.88 -10.38
N GLY A 407 -2.43 -6.86 -11.69
CA GLY A 407 -3.75 -6.56 -12.22
C GLY A 407 -4.82 -7.53 -11.75
N ALA A 408 -4.54 -8.83 -11.77
CA ALA A 408 -5.46 -9.86 -11.27
C ALA A 408 -5.72 -9.73 -9.77
N SER A 409 -4.68 -9.48 -8.97
CA SER A 409 -4.79 -9.26 -7.52
C SER A 409 -5.59 -8.01 -7.19
N LEU A 410 -5.42 -6.93 -7.96
CA LEU A 410 -6.22 -5.71 -7.79
C LEU A 410 -7.69 -5.95 -8.17
N ALA A 411 -7.96 -6.73 -9.21
CA ALA A 411 -9.33 -7.11 -9.58
C ALA A 411 -10.03 -7.89 -8.46
N ARG A 412 -9.33 -8.77 -7.74
CA ARG A 412 -9.89 -9.46 -6.56
C ARG A 412 -10.24 -8.47 -5.46
N ALA A 413 -9.31 -7.58 -5.11
CA ALA A 413 -9.53 -6.53 -4.11
C ALA A 413 -10.79 -5.70 -4.43
N HIS A 414 -10.94 -5.28 -5.68
CA HIS A 414 -12.10 -4.52 -6.15
C HIS A 414 -13.39 -5.35 -6.21
N ALA A 415 -13.33 -6.62 -6.62
CA ALA A 415 -14.50 -7.50 -6.67
C ALA A 415 -15.09 -7.83 -5.29
N ARG A 416 -14.26 -7.80 -4.23
CA ARG A 416 -14.72 -7.99 -2.84
C ARG A 416 -15.44 -6.77 -2.25
N SER A 417 -15.20 -5.58 -2.79
CA SER A 417 -15.69 -4.32 -2.22
C SER A 417 -16.67 -3.55 -3.12
N GLY A 418 -16.67 -3.80 -4.42
CA GLY A 418 -17.58 -3.22 -5.39
C GLY A 418 -18.44 -4.26 -6.12
N ASP A 419 -19.06 -3.84 -7.22
CA ASP A 419 -19.93 -4.71 -8.03
C ASP A 419 -19.13 -5.33 -9.21
N PRO A 420 -18.74 -6.62 -9.14
CA PRO A 420 -17.98 -7.26 -10.21
C PRO A 420 -18.76 -7.38 -11.52
N VAL A 421 -20.08 -7.52 -11.47
CA VAL A 421 -20.94 -7.61 -12.66
C VAL A 421 -20.97 -6.27 -13.39
N ALA A 422 -21.16 -5.17 -12.66
CA ALA A 422 -21.14 -3.83 -13.24
C ALA A 422 -19.74 -3.47 -13.78
N LEU A 423 -18.67 -3.77 -13.03
CA LEU A 423 -17.29 -3.54 -13.46
C LEU A 423 -16.95 -4.34 -14.72
N ALA A 424 -17.23 -5.64 -14.75
CA ALA A 424 -17.00 -6.47 -15.93
C ALA A 424 -17.82 -5.99 -17.14
N ALA A 425 -19.07 -5.57 -16.92
CA ALA A 425 -19.92 -5.03 -17.98
C ALA A 425 -19.43 -3.67 -18.51
N TYR A 426 -18.84 -2.82 -17.66
CA TYR A 426 -18.18 -1.58 -18.06
C TYR A 426 -16.94 -1.86 -18.90
N LEU A 427 -16.04 -2.72 -18.42
CA LEU A 427 -14.80 -3.09 -19.10
C LEU A 427 -15.08 -3.77 -20.46
N GLY A 428 -16.05 -4.68 -20.50
CA GLY A 428 -16.43 -5.43 -21.70
C GLY A 428 -15.46 -6.58 -22.03
N GLY A 429 -15.63 -7.19 -23.21
CA GLY A 429 -14.80 -8.32 -23.66
C GLY A 429 -13.54 -7.92 -24.45
N GLY A 430 -13.57 -6.76 -25.11
CA GLY A 430 -12.45 -6.24 -25.91
C GLY A 430 -11.41 -5.51 -25.07
N ASP A 431 -10.32 -5.13 -25.74
CA ASP A 431 -9.09 -4.54 -25.20
C ASP A 431 -9.07 -2.99 -25.21
N ARG A 432 -10.18 -2.33 -25.58
CA ARG A 432 -10.25 -0.86 -25.64
C ARG A 432 -9.86 -0.15 -24.35
N PHE A 433 -10.16 -0.75 -23.19
CA PHE A 433 -9.75 -0.20 -21.90
C PHE A 433 -8.25 -0.43 -21.66
N ASP A 434 -7.73 -1.60 -22.06
CA ASP A 434 -6.32 -1.95 -21.96
C ASP A 434 -5.46 -0.93 -22.75
N HIS A 435 -5.81 -0.63 -24.01
CA HIS A 435 -5.13 0.39 -24.82
C HIS A 435 -5.25 1.81 -24.25
N ALA A 436 -6.44 2.18 -23.79
CA ALA A 436 -6.65 3.51 -23.21
C ALA A 436 -5.79 3.73 -21.95
N LEU A 437 -5.66 2.70 -21.11
CA LEU A 437 -4.82 2.78 -19.91
C LEU A 437 -3.32 2.77 -20.24
N THR A 438 -2.91 2.16 -21.36
CA THR A 438 -1.53 2.29 -21.87
C THR A 438 -1.22 3.74 -22.25
N GLU A 439 -2.07 4.40 -23.02
CA GLU A 439 -1.90 5.82 -23.40
C GLU A 439 -1.87 6.73 -22.16
N PHE A 440 -2.82 6.53 -21.23
CA PHE A 440 -2.85 7.26 -19.97
C PHE A 440 -1.56 7.05 -19.16
N ALA A 441 -1.07 5.81 -19.09
CA ALA A 441 0.11 5.47 -18.29
C ALA A 441 1.38 6.18 -18.79
N HIS A 442 1.55 6.32 -20.11
CA HIS A 442 2.64 7.11 -20.69
C HIS A 442 2.50 8.58 -20.38
N ALA A 443 1.33 9.17 -20.65
CA ALA A 443 1.09 10.59 -20.39
C ALA A 443 1.29 10.95 -18.91
N TYR A 444 0.90 10.06 -18.00
CA TYR A 444 1.10 10.26 -16.58
C TYR A 444 2.55 9.99 -16.13
N ALA A 445 3.27 9.06 -16.77
CA ALA A 445 4.70 8.88 -16.54
C ALA A 445 5.49 10.15 -16.91
N ASP A 446 5.17 10.78 -18.04
CA ASP A 446 5.75 12.08 -18.44
C ASP A 446 5.44 13.17 -17.41
N GLN A 447 4.21 13.21 -16.89
CA GLN A 447 3.86 14.14 -15.82
C GLN A 447 4.68 13.88 -14.55
N ASN A 448 4.82 12.63 -14.14
CA ASN A 448 5.56 12.26 -12.95
C ASN A 448 7.04 12.64 -13.06
N GLU A 449 7.64 12.51 -14.25
CA GLU A 449 9.01 12.96 -14.52
C GLU A 449 9.12 14.49 -14.37
N ARG A 450 8.18 15.26 -14.91
CA ARG A 450 8.13 16.73 -14.71
C ARG A 450 7.96 17.12 -13.24
N ASP A 451 7.11 16.42 -12.49
CA ASP A 451 6.90 16.67 -11.07
C ASP A 451 8.14 16.32 -10.23
N PHE A 452 8.85 15.26 -10.62
CA PHE A 452 10.14 14.86 -10.03
C PHE A 452 11.21 15.92 -10.29
N GLU A 453 11.33 16.44 -11.51
CA GLU A 453 12.24 17.53 -11.87
C GLU A 453 11.89 18.84 -11.13
N ALA A 454 10.60 19.12 -10.94
CA ALA A 454 10.14 20.25 -10.14
C ALA A 454 10.59 20.13 -8.67
N LEU A 455 10.58 18.92 -8.09
CA LEU A 455 11.10 18.70 -6.74
C LEU A 455 12.61 18.95 -6.68
N GLY A 456 13.35 18.48 -7.69
CA GLY A 456 14.79 18.74 -7.80
C GLY A 456 15.10 20.24 -7.88
N THR A 457 14.33 20.97 -8.70
CA THR A 457 14.43 22.42 -8.84
C THR A 457 14.10 23.13 -7.53
N ALA A 458 13.05 22.70 -6.81
CA ALA A 458 12.68 23.27 -5.53
C ALA A 458 13.76 23.07 -4.45
N VAL A 459 14.45 21.92 -4.46
CA VAL A 459 15.61 21.68 -3.58
C VAL A 459 16.79 22.58 -3.96
N ALA A 460 17.13 22.66 -5.25
CA ALA A 460 18.23 23.51 -5.72
C ALA A 460 18.01 25.01 -5.42
N ALA A 461 16.74 25.46 -5.47
CA ALA A 461 16.35 26.82 -5.13
C ALA A 461 16.20 27.08 -3.61
N GLY A 462 16.37 26.05 -2.76
CA GLY A 462 16.22 26.17 -1.31
C GLY A 462 14.78 26.35 -0.81
N ARG A 463 13.77 26.11 -1.67
CA ARG A 463 12.35 26.13 -1.27
C ARG A 463 12.04 24.99 -0.29
N VAL A 464 12.63 23.82 -0.55
CA VAL A 464 12.53 22.65 0.32
C VAL A 464 13.92 22.07 0.57
N GLU A 465 14.13 21.47 1.74
CA GLU A 465 15.42 20.88 2.12
C GLU A 465 15.41 19.36 1.89
N ALA A 466 16.42 18.81 1.24
CA ALA A 466 16.65 17.36 1.15
C ALA A 466 17.98 17.01 1.82
N ARG A 467 17.99 15.93 2.61
CA ARG A 467 19.19 15.45 3.30
C ARG A 467 19.24 13.94 3.32
N ASP A 468 20.36 13.38 2.89
CA ASP A 468 20.63 11.94 2.97
C ASP A 468 20.71 11.47 4.42
N LEU A 469 20.64 10.14 4.59
CA LEU A 469 20.70 9.47 5.89
C LEU A 469 22.10 9.42 6.48
#